data_AF-A0A7K4MWX5-F1
#
_entry.id   AF-A0A7K4MWX5-F1
#
_cell.length_a   1.000
_cell.length_b   1.000
_cell.length_c   1.000
_cell.angle_alpha   90.00
_cell.angle_beta   90.00
_cell.angle_gamma   90.00
#
_symmetry.space_group_name_H-M   'P 1'
#
loop_
_entity.id
_entity.type
_entity.pdbx_description
1 polymer ?
#
loop_
_entity_poly.entity_id
_entity_poly.type
_entity_poly.pdbx_seq_one_letter_code
_entity_poly.pdbx_strand_id
1 'polypeptide(L)' 'MRFIKNAKTYWENIWMPQIPAQQSKGKSELELERDRQYETKWVWYHTILAVELFACSVLLLWIAIVLTIGLLVI' A
#
# COMPACT_ATOMS: atom_id res chain seq x y z
N MET A 1 -21.34 5.37 0.48
CA MET A 1 -19.93 4.90 0.45
C MET A 1 -19.66 3.80 1.49
N ARG A 2 -20.34 2.65 1.41
CA ARG A 2 -20.14 1.51 2.34
C ARG A 2 -18.99 0.59 1.88
N PHE A 3 -18.79 0.50 0.57
CA PHE A 3 -17.78 -0.34 -0.06
C PHE A 3 -16.33 0.06 0.25
N ILE A 4 -16.01 1.37 0.23
CA ILE A 4 -14.66 1.85 0.56
C ILE A 4 -14.32 1.57 2.03
N LYS A 5 -15.31 1.71 2.93
CA LYS A 5 -15.12 1.39 4.36
C LYS A 5 -14.81 -0.10 4.54
N ASN A 6 -15.55 -0.98 3.86
CA ASN A 6 -15.32 -2.42 3.92
C ASN A 6 -13.94 -2.81 3.37
N ALA A 7 -13.53 -2.23 2.23
CA ALA A 7 -12.21 -2.47 1.65
C ALA A 7 -11.10 -1.99 2.60
N LYS A 8 -11.25 -0.80 3.20
CA LYS A 8 -10.32 -0.26 4.20
C LYS A 8 -10.16 -1.20 5.39
N THR A 9 -11.27 -1.68 5.97
CA THR A 9 -11.25 -2.57 7.13
C THR A 9 -10.63 -3.94 6.81
N TYR A 10 -10.92 -4.49 5.63
CA TYR A 10 -10.33 -5.75 5.19
C TYR A 10 -8.81 -5.61 4.96
N TRP A 11 -8.39 -4.47 4.40
CA TRP A 11 -6.97 -4.14 4.20
C TRP A 11 -6.23 -3.98 5.54
N GLU A 12 -6.82 -3.24 6.47
CA GLU A 12 -6.28 -3.10 7.83
C GLU A 12 -6.12 -4.47 8.51
N ASN A 13 -7.09 -5.38 8.36
CA ASN A 13 -7.00 -6.72 8.94
C ASN A 13 -5.92 -7.62 8.33
N ILE A 14 -5.58 -7.45 7.05
CA ILE A 14 -4.53 -8.23 6.37
C ILE A 14 -3.13 -7.73 6.74
N TRP A 15 -2.96 -6.41 6.86
CA TRP A 15 -1.64 -5.78 7.03
C TRP A 15 -1.30 -5.40 8.46
N MET A 16 -2.28 -5.21 9.35
CA MET A 16 -2.07 -5.00 10.78
C MET A 16 -2.44 -6.28 11.53
N PRO A 17 -1.53 -7.26 11.64
CA PRO A 17 -1.73 -8.35 12.58
C PRO A 17 -1.85 -7.74 13.99
N GLN A 18 -2.83 -8.24 14.73
CA GLN A 18 -3.08 -7.87 16.11
C GLN A 18 -1.75 -7.96 16.88
N ILE A 19 -1.31 -6.83 17.44
CA ILE A 19 0.02 -6.67 18.06
C ILE A 19 0.34 -7.93 18.87
N PRO A 20 1.43 -8.66 18.55
CA PRO A 20 1.80 -9.80 19.38
C PRO A 20 2.07 -9.26 20.78
N ALA A 21 1.50 -9.92 21.81
CA ALA A 21 1.65 -9.56 23.22
C ALA A 21 3.11 -9.32 23.67
N GLN A 22 4.09 -9.72 22.85
CA GLN A 22 5.50 -9.41 22.94
C GLN A 22 5.83 -7.90 22.93
N GLN A 23 5.17 -7.07 22.11
CA GLN A 23 5.48 -5.64 21.97
C GLN A 23 5.06 -4.82 23.21
N SER A 24 4.08 -5.31 23.98
CA SER A 24 3.58 -4.64 25.18
C SER A 24 4.39 -4.96 26.44
N LYS A 25 5.38 -5.86 26.37
CA LYS A 25 6.23 -6.24 27.50
C LYS A 25 7.28 -5.15 27.76
N GLY A 26 6.85 -4.00 28.30
CA GLY A 26 7.74 -2.96 28.84
C GLY A 26 7.60 -1.56 28.24
N LYS A 27 6.77 -1.35 27.21
CA LYS A 27 6.46 -0.01 26.65
C LYS A 27 5.21 0.58 27.30
N SER A 28 5.22 1.89 27.53
CA SER A 28 4.04 2.63 27.98
C SER A 28 2.94 2.62 26.91
N GLU A 29 1.67 2.60 27.31
CA GLU A 29 0.50 2.55 26.41
C GLU A 29 0.52 3.67 25.35
N LEU A 30 1.08 4.84 25.70
CA LEU A 30 1.22 5.99 24.79
C LEU A 30 2.21 5.75 23.65
N GLU A 31 3.31 5.02 23.90
CA GLU A 31 4.27 4.71 22.84
C GLU A 31 3.74 3.64 21.88
N LEU A 32 2.94 2.69 22.39
CA LEU A 32 2.28 1.69 21.55
C LEU A 32 1.26 2.32 20.60
N GLU A 33 0.45 3.27 21.09
CA GLU A 33 -0.53 3.94 20.23
C GLU A 33 0.16 4.82 19.17
N ARG A 34 1.26 5.50 19.51
CA ARG A 34 2.05 6.27 18.54
C ARG A 34 2.64 5.38 17.45
N ASP A 35 3.25 4.26 17.84
CA ASP A 35 3.87 3.32 16.90
C ASP A 35 2.81 2.72 15.96
N ARG A 36 1.63 2.38 16.48
CA ARG A 36 0.49 1.87 15.69
C ARG A 36 0.00 2.87 14.64
N GLN A 37 -0.13 4.14 15.00
CA GLN A 37 -0.55 5.17 14.05
C GLN A 37 0.49 5.40 12.97
N TYR A 38 1.78 5.32 13.33
CA TYR A 38 2.87 5.42 12.39
C TYR A 38 2.84 4.25 11.38
N GLU A 39 2.72 3.00 11.86
CA GLU A 39 2.65 1.81 11.01
C GLU A 39 1.45 1.87 10.05
N THR A 40 0.29 2.31 10.54
CA THR A 40 -0.91 2.46 9.71
C THR A 40 -0.68 3.46 8.58
N LYS A 41 -0.11 4.64 8.89
CA LYS A 41 0.21 5.65 7.87
C LYS A 41 1.28 5.15 6.89
N TRP A 42 2.27 4.42 7.40
CA TRP A 42 3.35 3.85 6.59
C TRP A 42 2.80 2.87 5.55
N VAL A 43 1.94 1.93 5.95
CA VAL A 43 1.30 0.97 5.03
C VAL A 43 0.45 1.69 3.97
N TRP A 44 -0.33 2.70 4.37
CA TRP A 44 -1.13 3.48 3.43
C TRP A 44 -0.27 4.27 2.44
N TYR A 45 0.82 4.88 2.90
CA TYR A 45 1.76 5.60 2.04
C TYR A 45 2.35 4.68 0.97
N HIS A 46 2.85 3.51 1.36
CA HIS A 46 3.41 2.53 0.42
C HIS A 46 2.35 1.93 -0.50
N THR A 47 1.13 1.71 -0.02
CA THR A 47 0.03 1.21 -0.86
C THR A 47 -0.30 2.20 -1.98
N ILE A 48 -0.37 3.50 -1.67
CA ILE A 48 -0.61 4.55 -2.67
C ILE A 48 0.58 4.66 -3.63
N LEU A 49 1.80 4.65 -3.09
CA LEU A 49 3.03 4.71 -3.90
C LEU A 49 3.13 3.52 -4.86
N ALA A 50 2.78 2.31 -4.42
CA ALA A 50 2.76 1.12 -5.27
C ALA A 50 1.74 1.24 -6.41
N VAL A 51 0.56 1.81 -6.14
CA VAL A 51 -0.47 2.06 -7.17
C VAL A 51 0.02 3.09 -8.18
N GLU A 52 0.67 4.16 -7.73
CA GLU A 52 1.28 5.16 -8.61
C GLU A 52 2.36 4.54 -9.51
N LEU A 53 3.26 3.73 -8.92
CA LEU A 53 4.31 3.05 -9.65
C LEU A 53 3.75 2.03 -10.67
N PHE A 54 2.67 1.35 -10.31
CA PHE A 54 1.97 0.43 -11.20
C PHE A 54 1.35 1.17 -12.39
N ALA A 55 0.70 2.30 -12.17
CA ALA A 55 0.14 3.13 -13.24
C ALA A 55 1.23 3.64 -14.19
N CYS A 56 2.34 4.14 -13.66
CA CYS A 56 3.52 4.53 -14.44
C CYS A 56 4.07 3.36 -15.26
N SER A 57 4.16 2.17 -14.67
CA SER A 57 4.64 0.96 -15.36
C SER A 57 3.73 0.56 -16.53
N VAL A 58 2.41 0.61 -16.35
CA VAL A 58 1.43 0.33 -17.42
C VAL A 58 1.55 1.36 -18.55
N LEU A 59 1.70 2.65 -18.22
CA LEU A 59 1.90 3.70 -19.23
C LEU A 59 3.20 3.52 -20.03
N LEU A 60 4.30 3.21 -19.35
CA LEU A 60 5.58 2.93 -20.01
C LEU A 60 5.49 1.70 -20.92
N LEU A 61 4.84 0.64 -20.45
CA LEU A 61 4.64 -0.58 -21.22
C LEU A 61 3.78 -0.31 -22.46
N TRP A 62 2.71 0.49 -22.32
CA TRP A 62 1.88 0.92 -23.44
C TRP A 62 2.69 1.66 -24.51
N ILE A 63 3.48 2.67 -24.10
CA ILE A 63 4.34 3.43 -25.02
C ILE A 63 5.35 2.52 -25.70
N ALA A 64 5.96 1.59 -24.96
CA ALA A 64 6.91 0.62 -25.50
C ALA A 64 6.27 -0.26 -26.58
N ILE A 65 5.07 -0.82 -26.33
CA ILE A 65 4.34 -1.62 -27.33
C ILE A 65 4.04 -0.80 -28.59
N VAL A 66 3.52 0.42 -28.44
CA VAL A 66 3.18 1.30 -29.57
C VAL A 66 4.43 1.61 -30.41
N LEU A 67 5.55 1.92 -29.77
CA LEU A 67 6.83 2.16 -30.46
C LEU A 67 7.36 0.90 -31.17
N THR A 68 7.31 -0.26 -30.52
CA THR A 68 7.77 -1.53 -31.13
C THR A 68 6.94 -1.90 -32.36
N ILE A 69 5.61 -1.74 -32.30
CA ILE A 69 4.74 -1.99 -33.47
C ILE A 69 5.02 -0.95 -34.56
N GLY A 70 5.11 0.34 -34.22
CA GLY A 70 5.41 1.39 -35.19
C GLY A 70 6.77 1.19 -35.88
N LEU A 71 7.78 0.71 -35.16
CA LEU A 71 9.09 0.37 -35.71
C LEU A 71 9.05 -0.88 -36.59
N LEU A 72 8.25 -1.90 -36.25
CA LEU A 72 8.13 -3.13 -37.04
C LEU A 72 7.33 -2.95 -38.34
N VAL A 73 6.50 -1.90 -38.43
CA VAL A 73 5.64 -1.61 -39.58
C VAL A 73 6.34 -0.70 -40.62
N ILE A 74 7.45 -0.04 -40.24
CA ILE A 74 8.32 0.76 -41.11
C ILE A 74 9.44 -0.11 -41.66
#